data_AF-A0A426XT44-F1
#
_entry.id   AF-A0A426XT44-F1
#
_cell.length_a   1.000
_cell.length_b   1.000
_cell.length_c   1.000
_cell.angle_alpha   90.00
_cell.angle_beta   90.00
_cell.angle_gamma   90.00
#
_symmetry.space_group_name_H-M   'P 1'
#
loop_
_entity.id
_entity.type
_entity.pdbx_description
1 polymer ?
#
loop_
_entity_poly.entity_id
_entity_poly.type
_entity_poly.pdbx_seq_one_letter_code
_entity_poly.pdbx_strand_id
1 'polypeptide(L)'
;MSLTNHRKVACSFRDQSLFQIFQISVTSLHQLKNDEDMQAVSVLRELTLSLSLKCLSFDFVGTSVDESSEEFGTVQIPSSWKPVIQDPSTLQIFFDYYSITEPPLSKEALECLVRLASVRRSLFTDDPARSQFLAHLMRGTKEILQTGQGL
;
A
#
# COMPACT_ATOMS: atom_id res chain seq x y z
N MET A 1 3.66 -28.89 9.88
CA MET A 1 4.75 -27.89 9.92
C MET A 1 4.55 -27.06 11.19
N SER A 2 5.58 -26.78 11.99
CA SER A 2 5.38 -26.05 13.27
C SER A 2 5.12 -24.56 13.04
N LEU A 3 4.40 -23.91 13.95
CA LEU A 3 4.13 -22.46 13.92
C LEU A 3 5.43 -21.64 13.80
N THR A 4 6.49 -22.08 14.48
CA THR A 4 7.83 -21.47 14.40
C THR A 4 8.42 -21.54 13.01
N ASN A 5 8.25 -22.65 12.29
CA ASN A 5 8.74 -22.79 10.91
C ASN A 5 7.95 -21.89 9.95
N HIS A 6 6.63 -21.78 10.12
CA HIS A 6 5.81 -20.85 9.34
C HIS A 6 6.25 -19.39 9.52
N ARG A 7 6.51 -18.95 10.76
CA ARG A 7 7.01 -17.59 11.05
C ARG A 7 8.37 -17.33 10.38
N LYS A 8 9.33 -18.27 10.47
CA LYS A 8 10.64 -18.15 9.82
C LYS A 8 10.52 -17.98 8.30
N VAL A 9 9.69 -18.79 7.66
CA VAL A 9 9.45 -18.71 6.21
C VAL A 9 8.81 -17.36 5.84
N ALA A 10 7.83 -16.91 6.62
CA ALA A 10 7.18 -15.62 6.41
C ALA A 10 8.16 -14.44 6.54
N CYS A 11 9.03 -14.44 7.56
CA CYS A 11 10.10 -13.44 7.70
C CYS A 11 11.04 -13.45 6.50
N SER A 12 11.51 -14.63 6.08
CA SER A 12 12.39 -14.76 4.93
C SER A 12 11.76 -14.22 3.66
N PHE A 13 10.47 -14.52 3.42
CA PHE A 13 9.74 -14.02 2.26
C PHE A 13 9.57 -12.50 2.29
N ARG A 14 9.21 -11.94 3.45
CA ARG A 14 9.11 -10.49 3.68
C ARG A 14 10.41 -9.78 3.30
N ASP A 15 11.53 -10.31 3.77
CA ASP A 15 12.84 -9.66 3.64
C ASP A 15 13.46 -9.85 2.25
N GLN A 16 13.16 -10.95 1.55
CA GLN A 16 13.80 -11.31 0.27
C GLN A 16 12.96 -10.98 -0.96
N SER A 17 11.62 -10.99 -0.87
CA SER A 17 10.77 -10.97 -2.07
C SER A 17 9.60 -10.00 -2.00
N LEU A 18 8.98 -9.83 -0.82
CA LEU A 18 7.76 -9.04 -0.70
C LEU A 18 7.92 -7.60 -1.20
N PHE A 19 9.05 -6.95 -0.90
CA PHE A 19 9.31 -5.59 -1.37
C PHE A 19 9.36 -5.51 -2.90
N GLN A 20 10.08 -6.44 -3.54
CA GLN A 20 10.20 -6.48 -4.99
C GLN A 20 8.83 -6.72 -5.65
N ILE A 21 7.99 -7.58 -5.06
CA ILE A 21 6.63 -7.84 -5.53
C ILE A 21 5.79 -6.56 -5.45
N PHE A 22 5.89 -5.81 -4.35
CA PHE A 22 5.20 -4.53 -4.21
C PHE A 22 5.70 -3.47 -5.21
N GLN A 23 7.01 -3.40 -5.47
CA GLN A 23 7.56 -2.51 -6.50
C GLN A 23 7.02 -2.82 -7.89
N ILE A 24 6.95 -4.12 -8.23
CA ILE A 24 6.38 -4.59 -9.49
C ILE A 24 4.91 -4.18 -9.57
N SER A 25 4.13 -4.37 -8.49
CA SER A 25 2.70 -4.03 -8.50
C SER A 25 2.46 -2.53 -8.70
N VAL A 26 3.20 -1.66 -8.00
CA VAL A 26 3.09 -0.20 -8.18
C VAL A 26 3.51 0.23 -9.59
N THR A 27 4.62 -0.31 -10.11
CA THR A 27 5.08 -0.01 -11.47
C THR A 27 4.06 -0.43 -12.53
N SER A 28 3.48 -1.62 -12.38
CA SER A 28 2.43 -2.12 -13.26
C SER A 28 1.17 -1.27 -13.19
N LEU A 29 0.74 -0.81 -12.01
CA LEU A 29 -0.40 0.11 -11.90
C LEU A 29 -0.18 1.41 -12.69
N HIS A 30 1.03 1.99 -12.61
CA HIS A 30 1.36 3.18 -13.39
C HIS A 30 1.32 2.95 -14.90
N GLN A 31 1.82 1.80 -15.37
CA GLN A 31 1.78 1.44 -16.79
C GLN A 31 0.35 1.21 -17.26
N LEU A 32 -0.42 0.43 -16.49
CA LEU A 32 -1.78 0.04 -16.85
C LEU A 32 -2.78 1.19 -16.78
N LYS A 33 -2.53 2.24 -16.00
CA LYS A 33 -3.41 3.41 -15.92
C LYS A 33 -3.56 4.10 -17.29
N ASN A 34 -2.50 4.12 -18.11
CA ASN A 34 -2.47 4.85 -19.38
C ASN A 34 -2.98 4.03 -20.58
N ASP A 35 -3.16 2.72 -20.42
CA ASP A 35 -3.63 1.83 -21.50
C ASP A 35 -5.16 1.70 -21.48
N GLU A 36 -5.86 2.46 -22.32
CA GLU A 36 -7.34 2.49 -22.31
C GLU A 36 -8.01 1.30 -23.00
N ASP A 37 -7.27 0.47 -23.75
CA ASP A 37 -7.87 -0.21 -24.90
C ASP A 37 -7.62 -1.73 -24.97
N MET A 38 -8.03 -2.48 -23.93
CA MET A 38 -8.24 -3.94 -24.02
C MET A 38 -8.95 -4.53 -22.77
N GLN A 39 -9.88 -5.46 -22.96
CA GLN A 39 -10.53 -6.19 -21.85
C GLN A 39 -9.51 -6.99 -20.99
N ALA A 40 -8.40 -7.43 -21.59
CA ALA A 40 -7.28 -8.04 -20.88
C ALA A 40 -6.57 -7.06 -19.91
N VAL A 41 -6.54 -5.76 -20.23
CA VAL A 41 -5.98 -4.71 -19.37
C VAL A 41 -6.85 -4.53 -18.13
N SER A 42 -8.17 -4.70 -18.24
CA SER A 42 -9.08 -4.62 -17.09
C SER A 42 -8.80 -5.68 -16.02
N VAL A 43 -8.69 -6.95 -16.41
CA VAL A 43 -8.37 -8.05 -15.47
C VAL A 43 -6.98 -7.86 -14.87
N LEU A 44 -6.01 -7.44 -15.68
CA LEU A 44 -4.65 -7.21 -15.20
C LEU A 44 -4.57 -6.06 -14.19
N ARG A 45 -5.36 -4.99 -14.38
CA ARG A 45 -5.50 -3.89 -13.41
C ARG A 45 -6.03 -4.39 -12.07
N GLU A 46 -7.11 -5.18 -12.09
CA GLU A 46 -7.70 -5.78 -10.89
C GLU A 46 -6.68 -6.62 -10.13
N LEU A 47 -6.01 -7.55 -10.82
CA LEU A 47 -5.01 -8.43 -10.20
C LEU A 47 -3.82 -7.64 -9.63
N THR A 48 -3.40 -6.58 -10.31
CA THR A 48 -2.27 -5.75 -9.86
C THR A 48 -2.63 -4.89 -8.64
N LEU A 49 -3.85 -4.35 -8.60
CA LEU A 49 -4.33 -3.61 -7.45
C LEU A 49 -4.48 -4.53 -6.23
N SER A 50 -5.08 -5.70 -6.42
CA SER A 50 -5.21 -6.70 -5.37
C SER A 50 -3.84 -7.16 -4.86
N LEU A 51 -2.86 -7.38 -5.76
CA LEU A 51 -1.48 -7.70 -5.38
C LEU A 51 -0.86 -6.62 -4.50
N SER A 52 -1.04 -5.35 -4.85
CA SER A 52 -0.56 -4.21 -4.06
C SER A 52 -1.17 -4.23 -2.66
N LEU A 53 -2.49 -4.43 -2.58
CA LEU A 53 -3.21 -4.53 -1.30
C LEU A 53 -2.72 -5.70 -0.45
N LYS A 54 -2.50 -6.87 -1.04
CA LYS A 54 -1.96 -8.04 -0.32
C LYS A 54 -0.55 -7.78 0.21
N CYS A 55 0.29 -7.08 -0.54
CA CYS A 55 1.62 -6.70 -0.07
C CYS A 55 1.56 -5.76 1.14
N LEU A 56 0.71 -4.73 1.06
CA LEU A 56 0.51 -3.75 2.14
C LEU A 56 -0.21 -4.33 3.36
N SER A 57 -0.96 -5.42 3.17
CA SER A 57 -1.70 -6.12 4.23
C SER A 57 -0.94 -7.32 4.81
N PHE A 58 0.31 -7.53 4.42
CA PHE A 58 1.15 -8.58 5.00
C PHE A 58 1.29 -8.39 6.52
N ASP A 59 1.34 -9.50 7.26
CA ASP A 59 1.51 -9.43 8.72
C ASP A 59 2.98 -9.12 9.09
N PHE A 60 3.29 -7.83 9.11
CA PHE A 60 4.60 -7.33 9.49
C PHE A 60 4.89 -7.47 11.01
N VAL A 61 3.86 -7.64 11.85
CA VAL A 61 4.01 -7.64 13.32
C VAL A 61 4.10 -9.07 13.88
N GLY A 62 3.25 -9.99 13.43
CA GLY A 62 3.28 -11.41 13.83
C GLY A 62 4.53 -12.16 13.36
N THR A 63 5.41 -11.48 12.62
CA THR A 63 6.76 -11.93 12.26
C THR A 63 7.86 -11.42 13.22
N SER A 64 7.54 -10.55 14.17
CA SER A 64 8.46 -10.06 15.22
C SER A 64 8.33 -10.88 16.52
N VAL A 65 9.40 -10.94 17.33
CA VAL A 65 9.49 -11.80 18.54
C VAL A 65 8.96 -11.07 19.79
N ASP A 66 8.63 -9.79 19.71
CA ASP A 66 8.29 -8.95 20.86
C ASP A 66 6.83 -8.48 20.78
N GLU A 67 5.95 -9.18 21.51
CA GLU A 67 4.50 -8.91 21.58
C GLU A 67 4.16 -7.79 22.59
N SER A 68 5.14 -7.02 23.08
CA SER A 68 4.94 -6.05 24.16
C SER A 68 4.53 -4.63 23.72
N SER A 69 4.35 -4.34 22.42
CA SER A 69 3.99 -2.99 21.97
C SER A 69 2.48 -2.78 21.76
N GLU A 70 1.87 -1.92 22.57
CA GLU A 70 0.44 -1.53 22.56
C GLU A 70 0.01 -0.67 21.34
N GLU A 71 0.73 -0.70 20.22
CA GLU A 71 0.48 0.20 19.09
C GLU A 71 -0.52 -0.39 18.08
N PHE A 72 -1.77 -0.57 18.54
CA PHE A 72 -2.90 -1.00 17.70
C PHE A 72 -3.09 -0.05 16.52
N GLY A 73 -3.16 -0.60 15.30
CA GLY A 73 -3.50 0.16 14.08
C GLY A 73 -2.32 0.69 13.26
N THR A 74 -1.08 0.31 13.60
CA THR A 74 0.11 0.73 12.84
C THR A 74 0.73 -0.40 12.01
N VAL A 75 1.16 -0.10 10.78
CA VAL A 75 1.84 -1.05 9.89
C VAL A 75 3.36 -0.95 10.07
N GLN A 76 4.01 -2.07 10.39
CA GLN A 76 5.45 -2.19 10.63
C GLN A 76 6.26 -2.48 9.35
N ILE A 77 6.17 -1.59 8.36
CA ILE A 77 6.89 -1.79 7.10
C ILE A 77 8.40 -1.61 7.30
N PRO A 78 9.26 -2.51 6.76
CA PRO A 78 10.71 -2.36 6.80
C PRO A 78 11.20 -1.04 6.18
N SER A 79 12.29 -0.49 6.72
CA SER A 79 12.87 0.78 6.24
C SER A 79 13.33 0.76 4.79
N SER A 80 13.61 -0.42 4.23
CA SER A 80 13.94 -0.60 2.82
C SER A 80 12.81 -0.16 1.87
N TRP A 81 11.56 -0.12 2.34
CA TRP A 81 10.41 0.32 1.53
C TRP A 81 10.27 1.83 1.45
N LYS A 82 11.04 2.57 2.27
CA LYS A 82 10.99 4.03 2.37
C LYS A 82 10.98 4.74 1.00
N PRO A 83 11.86 4.41 0.02
CA PRO A 83 11.90 5.13 -1.24
C PRO A 83 10.59 5.06 -2.03
N VAL A 84 9.89 3.91 -1.98
CA VAL A 84 8.61 3.73 -2.69
C VAL A 84 7.47 4.37 -1.93
N ILE A 85 7.43 4.23 -0.60
CA ILE A 85 6.33 4.78 0.21
C ILE A 85 6.36 6.31 0.24
N GLN A 86 7.55 6.91 0.26
CA GLN A 86 7.70 8.36 0.27
C GLN A 86 7.58 9.01 -1.10
N ASP A 87 7.60 8.22 -2.19
CA ASP A 87 7.34 8.75 -3.52
C ASP A 87 5.87 9.21 -3.61
N PRO A 88 5.61 10.50 -3.91
CA PRO A 88 4.25 11.02 -4.05
C PRO A 88 3.42 10.28 -5.11
N SER A 89 4.07 9.71 -6.13
CA SER A 89 3.39 8.95 -7.19
C SER A 89 2.73 7.67 -6.66
N THR A 90 3.28 7.06 -5.61
CA THR A 90 2.71 5.87 -4.95
C THR A 90 1.37 6.17 -4.30
N LEU A 91 1.22 7.30 -3.60
CA LEU A 91 -0.09 7.69 -3.08
C LEU A 91 -1.03 8.09 -4.21
N GLN A 92 -0.50 8.85 -5.17
CA GLN A 92 -1.30 9.36 -6.28
C GLN A 92 -1.94 8.22 -7.08
N ILE A 93 -1.22 7.13 -7.36
CA ILE A 93 -1.76 6.04 -8.16
C ILE A 93 -2.97 5.39 -7.48
N PHE A 94 -2.97 5.21 -6.15
CA PHE A 94 -4.13 4.66 -5.45
C PHE A 94 -5.31 5.63 -5.39
N PHE A 95 -5.06 6.94 -5.24
CA PHE A 95 -6.12 7.95 -5.40
C PHE A 95 -6.70 7.95 -6.81
N ASP A 96 -5.85 7.82 -7.84
CA ASP A 96 -6.28 7.76 -9.23
C ASP A 96 -7.17 6.53 -9.47
N TYR A 97 -6.73 5.34 -9.04
CA TYR A 97 -7.53 4.12 -9.15
C TYR A 97 -8.84 4.21 -8.36
N TYR A 98 -8.83 4.82 -7.18
CA TYR A 98 -10.08 5.10 -6.46
C TYR A 98 -11.03 5.99 -7.28
N SER A 99 -10.48 6.99 -7.97
CA SER A 99 -11.27 7.97 -8.72
C SER A 99 -11.85 7.44 -10.04
N ILE A 100 -11.14 6.55 -10.73
CA ILE A 100 -11.50 6.07 -12.08
C ILE A 100 -12.15 4.68 -12.11
N THR A 101 -12.25 4.00 -10.96
CA THR A 101 -12.84 2.65 -10.89
C THR A 101 -14.09 2.62 -10.01
N GLU A 102 -14.91 1.59 -10.21
CA GLU A 102 -16.07 1.31 -9.36
C GLU A 102 -15.77 0.16 -8.39
N PRO A 103 -16.61 -0.06 -7.35
CA PRO A 103 -16.49 -1.24 -6.51
C PRO A 103 -16.56 -2.54 -7.34
N PRO A 104 -15.73 -3.56 -7.04
CA PRO A 104 -14.90 -3.69 -5.84
C PRO A 104 -13.52 -3.04 -5.92
N LEU A 105 -13.04 -2.60 -7.09
CA LEU A 105 -11.67 -2.11 -7.27
C LEU A 105 -11.42 -0.81 -6.50
N SER A 106 -12.37 0.13 -6.52
CA SER A 106 -12.23 1.39 -5.78
C SER A 106 -12.10 1.15 -4.27
N LYS A 107 -12.79 0.12 -3.74
CA LYS A 107 -12.63 -0.29 -2.34
C LYS A 107 -11.20 -0.78 -2.07
N GLU A 108 -10.62 -1.61 -2.94
CA GLU A 108 -9.24 -2.09 -2.76
C GLU A 108 -8.22 -0.94 -2.82
N ALA A 109 -8.42 0.03 -3.73
CA ALA A 109 -7.59 1.22 -3.81
C ALA A 109 -7.66 2.05 -2.52
N LEU A 110 -8.85 2.23 -1.96
CA LEU A 110 -9.03 2.90 -0.67
C LEU A 110 -8.37 2.13 0.48
N GLU A 111 -8.48 0.80 0.50
CA GLU A 111 -7.80 -0.03 1.49
C GLU A 111 -6.26 0.12 1.39
N CYS A 112 -5.69 0.23 0.18
CA CYS A 112 -4.26 0.51 0.01
C CYS A 112 -3.88 1.86 0.65
N LEU A 113 -4.68 2.91 0.42
CA LEU A 113 -4.48 4.22 1.05
C LEU A 113 -4.55 4.15 2.57
N VAL A 114 -5.49 3.38 3.13
CA VAL A 114 -5.60 3.16 4.58
C VAL A 114 -4.34 2.49 5.11
N ARG A 115 -3.83 1.44 4.46
CA ARG A 115 -2.58 0.78 4.89
C ARG A 115 -1.38 1.72 4.85
N LEU A 116 -1.29 2.57 3.82
CA LEU A 116 -0.23 3.57 3.70
C LEU A 116 -0.35 4.67 4.76
N ALA A 117 -1.57 5.13 5.07
CA ALA A 117 -1.82 6.09 6.15
C ALA A 117 -1.46 5.54 7.54
N SER A 118 -1.58 4.22 7.74
CA SER A 118 -1.23 3.53 8.98
C SER A 118 0.28 3.24 9.14
N VAL A 119 1.14 3.64 8.21
CA VAL A 119 2.59 3.45 8.34
C VAL A 119 3.15 4.28 9.49
N ARG A 120 4.03 3.69 10.32
CA ARG A 120 4.60 4.39 11.48
C ARG A 120 5.46 5.58 11.09
N ARG A 121 5.46 6.59 11.96
CA ARG A 121 6.34 7.77 11.87
C ARG A 121 7.80 7.39 11.69
N SER A 122 8.26 6.29 12.30
CA SER A 122 9.64 5.83 12.24
C SER A 122 10.14 5.52 10.82
N LEU A 123 9.24 5.30 9.83
CA LEU A 123 9.65 5.17 8.43
C LEU A 123 10.17 6.49 7.83
N PHE A 124 9.79 7.62 8.42
CA PHE A 124 10.18 8.95 7.96
C PHE A 124 11.34 9.46 8.81
N THR A 125 12.54 9.47 8.23
CA THR A 125 13.75 9.98 8.91
C THR A 125 13.80 11.50 8.97
N ASP A 126 13.04 12.17 8.11
CA ASP A 126 13.01 13.62 7.94
C ASP A 126 11.56 14.14 8.04
N ASP A 127 11.36 15.16 8.89
CA ASP A 127 10.04 15.78 9.11
C ASP A 127 9.43 16.42 7.84
N PRO A 128 10.22 16.96 6.88
CA PRO A 128 9.68 17.43 5.60
C PRO A 128 9.01 16.34 4.76
N ALA A 129 9.66 15.20 4.52
CA ALA A 129 9.04 14.10 3.75
C ALA A 129 7.76 13.59 4.42
N ARG A 130 7.75 13.49 5.76
CA ARG A 130 6.53 13.12 6.50
C ARG A 130 5.40 14.14 6.30
N SER A 131 5.72 15.43 6.43
CA SER A 131 4.75 16.50 6.24
C SER A 131 4.16 16.48 4.83
N GLN A 132 5.00 16.26 3.81
CA GLN A 132 4.56 16.15 2.42
C GLN A 132 3.64 14.94 2.20
N PHE A 133 4.01 13.77 2.73
CA PHE A 133 3.21 12.55 2.65
C PHE A 133 1.83 12.73 3.28
N LEU A 134 1.79 13.27 4.51
CA LEU A 134 0.52 13.53 5.21
C LEU A 134 -0.32 14.59 4.52
N ALA A 135 0.29 15.66 4.00
CA ALA A 135 -0.41 16.70 3.25
C ALA A 135 -1.06 16.12 1.98
N HIS A 136 -0.39 15.19 1.29
CA HIS A 136 -0.95 14.50 0.13
C HIS A 136 -2.18 13.66 0.51
N LEU A 137 -2.08 12.84 1.57
CA LEU A 137 -3.20 12.07 2.10
C LEU A 137 -4.39 12.98 2.45
N MET A 138 -4.15 14.04 3.22
CA MET A 138 -5.20 14.98 3.63
C MET A 138 -5.87 15.67 2.44
N ARG A 139 -5.10 16.06 1.42
CA ARG A 139 -5.63 16.66 0.20
C ARG A 139 -6.53 15.66 -0.55
N GLY A 140 -6.05 14.44 -0.78
CA GLY A 140 -6.84 13.42 -1.48
C GLY A 140 -8.11 13.04 -0.70
N THR A 141 -8.02 12.88 0.63
CA THR A 141 -9.21 12.64 1.46
C THR A 141 -10.19 13.81 1.41
N LYS A 142 -9.71 15.06 1.46
CA LYS A 142 -10.56 16.24 1.32
C LYS A 142 -11.28 16.24 -0.03
N GLU A 143 -10.60 15.92 -1.12
CA GLU A 143 -11.19 15.86 -2.46
C GLU A 143 -12.31 14.80 -2.53
N ILE A 144 -12.09 13.59 -2.00
CA ILE A 144 -13.11 12.52 -1.92
C ILE A 144 -14.37 13.01 -1.17
N LEU A 145 -14.17 13.64 -0.01
CA LEU A 145 -15.28 14.14 0.80
C LEU A 145 -16.04 15.28 0.11
N GLN A 146 -15.34 16.14 -0.64
CA GLN A 146 -15.96 17.28 -1.35
C GLN A 146 -16.75 16.84 -2.57
N THR A 147 -16.30 15.81 -3.29
CA THR A 147 -16.99 15.28 -4.48
C THR A 147 -18.11 14.31 -4.12
N GLY A 148 -18.16 13.81 -2.89
CA GLY A 148 -19.12 12.78 -2.49
C GLY A 148 -18.85 11.42 -3.15
N GLN A 149 -17.63 11.20 -3.65
CA GLN A 149 -17.30 9.96 -4.35
C GLN A 149 -17.35 8.78 -3.38
N GLY A 150 -18.22 7.80 -3.67
CA GLY A 150 -18.36 6.57 -2.88
C GLY A 150 -19.01 6.74 -1.48
N LEU A 151 -19.62 7.90 -1.20
CA LEU A 151 -20.33 8.22 0.06
C LEU A 151 -21.85 8.10 -0.06
#